data_AF-A0A7W4YS94-F1
#
_entry.id   AF-A0A7W4YS94-F1
#
_cell.length_a   1.000
_cell.length_b   1.000
_cell.length_c   1.000
_cell.angle_alpha   90.00
_cell.angle_beta   90.00
_cell.angle_gamma   90.00
#
_symmetry.space_group_name_H-M   'P 1'
#
loop_
_entity.id
_entity.type
_entity.pdbx_description
1 polymer ?
#
loop_
_entity_poly.entity_id
_entity_poly.type
_entity_poly.pdbx_seq_one_letter_code
_entity_poly.pdbx_strand_id
1 'polypeptide(L)' 'MAELDCGHGQHVRHDPPWQSRPWTQSEAGRAAMIGARVNCLKCDRNEPPAEWASQPAR' A
#
# COMPACT_ATOMS: atom_id res chain seq x y z
N MET A 1 -5.18 3.32 -2.52
CA MET A 1 -4.35 2.10 -2.46
C MET A 1 -2.90 2.57 -2.50
N ALA A 2 -2.00 1.91 -1.78
CA ALA A 2 -0.56 2.12 -1.86
C ALA A 2 0.06 0.90 -2.53
N GLU A 3 1.00 1.14 -3.43
CA GLU A 3 1.85 0.11 -4.04
C GLU A 3 3.14 0.02 -3.24
N LEU A 4 3.54 -1.19 -2.88
CA LEU A 4 4.73 -1.45 -2.07
C LEU A 4 5.83 -2.05 -2.93
N ASP A 5 7.09 -1.85 -2.53
CA ASP A 5 8.27 -2.37 -3.24
C ASP A 5 8.29 -3.90 -3.36
N CYS A 6 7.56 -4.61 -2.49
CA CYS A 6 7.37 -6.07 -2.60
C CYS A 6 6.38 -6.49 -3.70
N GLY A 7 5.81 -5.54 -4.45
CA GLY A 7 4.82 -5.78 -5.50
C GLY A 7 3.38 -5.98 -4.98
N HIS A 8 3.17 -5.96 -3.67
CA HIS A 8 1.82 -6.02 -3.10
C HIS A 8 1.17 -4.65 -3.03
N GLY A 9 -0.13 -4.62 -3.32
CA GLY A 9 -0.97 -3.49 -2.98
C GLY A 9 -1.50 -3.56 -1.55
N GLN A 10 -1.47 -2.43 -0.84
CA GLN A 10 -2.03 -2.26 0.49
C GLN A 10 -3.11 -1.15 0.52
N HIS A 11 -4.28 -1.47 1.06
CA HIS A 11 -5.27 -0.44 1.38
C HIS A 11 -4.86 0.29 2.67
N VAL A 12 -4.54 1.57 2.51
CA VAL A 12 -4.16 2.44 3.62
C VAL A 12 -5.28 3.35 4.08
N ARG A 13 -6.35 3.50 3.27
CA ARG A 13 -7.53 4.33 3.55
C ARG A 13 -8.81 3.51 3.31
N HIS A 14 -9.80 3.71 4.18
CA HIS A 14 -11.16 3.16 4.06
C HIS A 14 -12.17 4.26 4.38
N ASP A 15 -13.38 4.16 3.85
CA ASP A 15 -14.51 5.04 4.17
C ASP A 15 -15.76 4.18 4.44
N PRO A 16 -16.25 4.09 5.69
CA PRO A 16 -15.70 4.68 6.92
C PRO A 16 -14.36 4.05 7.34
N PRO A 17 -13.47 4.80 8.04
CA PRO A 17 -12.16 4.29 8.41
C PRO A 17 -12.26 3.26 9.54
N TRP A 18 -11.73 2.06 9.30
CA TRP A 18 -11.63 1.02 10.33
C TRP A 18 -10.48 1.29 11.33
N GLN A 19 -9.50 2.08 10.91
CA GLN A 19 -8.40 2.59 11.73
C GLN A 19 -8.14 4.05 11.38
N SER A 20 -7.92 4.91 12.37
CA SER A 20 -7.60 6.31 12.14
C SER A 20 -6.16 6.47 11.66
N ARG A 21 -5.99 6.90 10.41
CA ARG A 21 -4.69 7.24 9.82
C ARG A 21 -4.76 8.67 9.28
N PRO A 22 -4.55 9.70 10.12
CA PRO A 22 -4.81 11.10 9.74
C PRO A 22 -4.08 11.55 8.48
N TRP A 23 -2.89 11.01 8.22
CA TRP A 23 -2.09 11.33 7.04
C TRP A 23 -2.77 10.94 5.71
N THR A 24 -3.75 10.02 5.70
CA THR A 24 -4.45 9.64 4.47
C THR A 24 -5.46 10.68 4.01
N GLN A 25 -5.86 11.60 4.90
CA GLN A 25 -6.98 12.51 4.70
C GLN A 25 -6.65 13.72 3.82
N SER A 26 -5.38 14.07 3.65
CA SER A 26 -4.92 15.18 2.81
C SER A 26 -3.92 14.70 1.76
N GLU A 27 -3.83 15.42 0.65
CA GLU A 27 -2.83 15.14 -0.37
C GLU A 27 -1.40 15.32 0.14
N ALA A 28 -1.15 16.40 0.86
CA ALA A 28 0.15 16.66 1.50
C ALA A 28 0.55 15.54 2.47
N GLY A 29 -0.40 15.04 3.26
CA GLY A 29 -0.15 13.92 4.18
C GLY A 29 0.18 12.62 3.45
N ARG A 30 -0.50 12.34 2.32
CA ARG A 30 -0.18 11.17 1.48
C ARG A 30 1.20 11.30 0.83
N ALA A 31 1.53 12.48 0.31
CA ALA A 31 2.83 12.74 -0.31
C ALA A 31 3.98 12.58 0.71
N ALA A 32 3.79 13.05 1.94
CA ALA A 32 4.77 12.91 3.02
C ALA A 32 5.05 11.45 3.42
N MET A 33 4.16 10.51 3.08
CA MET A 33 4.31 9.09 3.40
C MET A 33 4.92 8.26 2.26
N ILE A 34 5.22 8.87 1.11
CA ILE A 34 5.95 8.19 0.04
C ILE A 34 7.37 7.85 0.52
N GLY A 35 7.80 6.60 0.32
CA GLY A 35 9.08 6.09 0.82
C GLY A 35 9.09 5.69 2.29
N ALA A 36 7.99 5.88 3.02
CA ALA A 36 7.87 5.38 4.38
C ALA A 36 7.78 3.85 4.40
N ARG A 37 8.45 3.22 5.36
CA ARG A 37 8.33 1.76 5.57
C ARG A 37 6.95 1.44 6.11
N VAL A 38 6.28 0.48 5.48
CA VAL A 38 5.02 -0.09 5.94
C VAL A 38 5.10 -1.60 5.93
N ASN A 39 4.52 -2.24 6.95
CA ASN A 39 4.48 -3.69 7.02
C ASN A 39 3.54 -4.25 5.95
N CYS A 40 3.96 -5.27 5.22
CA CYS A 40 3.12 -5.96 4.24
C CYS A 40 2.58 -7.27 4.83
N LEU A 41 1.32 -7.26 5.28
CA LEU A 41 0.66 -8.47 5.80
C LEU A 41 0.56 -9.62 4.78
N LYS A 42 0.64 -9.33 3.48
CA LYS A 42 0.68 -10.35 2.43
C LYS A 42 2.04 -11.06 2.38
N CYS A 43 3.14 -10.32 2.58
CA CYS A 43 4.46 -10.93 2.76
C CYS A 43 4.50 -11.79 4.02
N ASP A 44 3.94 -11.31 5.13
CA ASP A 44 3.88 -12.08 6.39
C ASP A 44 3.14 -13.42 6.22
N ARG A 45 2.17 -13.47 5.29
CA ARG A 45 1.39 -14.67 4.96
C ARG A 45 1.95 -15.47 3.78
N ASN A 46 3.13 -15.11 3.25
CA ASN A 46 3.72 -15.70 2.05
C ASN A 46 2.77 -15.74 0.83
N GLU A 47 1.92 -14.72 0.68
CA GLU A 47 1.06 -14.60 -0.49
C GLU A 47 1.87 -14.09 -1.70
N PRO A 48 1.67 -14.68 -2.90
CA PRO A 48 2.28 -14.13 -4.10
C PRO A 48 1.74 -12.72 -4.40
N PRO A 49 2.56 -11.82 -4.98
CA PRO A 49 2.06 -10.56 -5.54
C PRO A 49 0.98 -10.82 -6.59
N ALA A 50 0.06 -9.87 -6.77
CA ALA A 50 -0.91 -9.96 -7.84
C ALA A 50 -0.19 -9.99 -9.20
N GLU A 51 -0.71 -10.74 -10.17
CA GLU A 51 -0.08 -11.09 -11.44
C GLU A 51 0.41 -9.91 -12.31
N TRP A 52 -0.01 -8.67 -11.99
CA TRP A 52 0.47 -7.45 -12.65
C TRP A 52 1.84 -6.96 -12.12
N ALA A 53 2.25 -7.36 -10.91
CA ALA A 53 3.53 -6.95 -10.31
C ALA A 53 4.76 -7.61 -10.97
N SER A 54 4.55 -8.50 -11.95
CA SER A 54 5.61 -9.25 -12.63
C SER A 54 5.47 -9.27 -14.15
N GLN A 55 4.60 -8.43 -14.74
CA GLN A 55 4.56 -8.32 -16.20
C GLN A 55 5.73 -7.44 -16.67
N PRO A 56 6.70 -7.96 -17.44
CA PRO A 56 7.61 -7.09 -18.17
C PRO A 56 6.75 -6.23 -19.10
N ALA A 57 7.01 -4.91 -19.10
CA ALA A 57 6.36 -3.98 -20.00
C ALA A 57 6.38 -4.55 -21.43
N ARG A 58 5.19 -4.78 -21.99
CA ARG A 58 5.01 -5.04 -23.42
C ARG A 58 5.07 -3.74 -24.19
#